data_AF-A0A1A3EHX0-F1
#
_entry.id   AF-A0A1A3EHX0-F1
#
_cell.length_a   1.000
_cell.length_b   1.000
_cell.length_c   1.000
_cell.angle_alpha   90.00
_cell.angle_beta   90.00
_cell.angle_gamma   90.00
#
_symmetry.space_group_name_H-M   'P 1'
#
loop_
_entity.id
_entity.type
_entity.pdbx_description
1 polymer ?
#
loop_
_entity_poly.entity_id
_entity_poly.type
_entity_poly.pdbx_seq_one_letter_code
_entity_poly.pdbx_strand_id
1 'polypeptide(L)'
;MAEGDRISKALSSQAPAGSPGWNAEMPKFISAEKDLLGRIQPIIDSHPDVDPYFHRTLQRYVDDRRNLVADIEAGPWQPYDQNIWDDSLGAYNGPLVTCWDLGVKWAQ
;
A
#
# COMPACT_ATOMS: atom_id res chain seq x y z
N MET A 1 -5.46 -3.89 5.86
CA MET A 1 -5.86 -2.73 5.02
C MET A 1 -5.85 -1.42 5.80
N ALA A 2 -6.65 -1.25 6.86
CA ALA A 2 -6.62 -0.04 7.70
C ALA A 2 -5.23 0.37 8.23
N GLU A 3 -4.34 -0.60 8.48
CA GLU A 3 -2.95 -0.32 8.86
C GLU A 3 -2.15 0.31 7.70
N GLY A 4 -2.29 -0.20 6.48
CA GLY A 4 -1.65 0.38 5.28
C GLY A 4 -2.14 1.80 4.99
N ASP A 5 -3.42 2.08 5.23
CA ASP A 5 -3.98 3.43 5.12
C ASP A 5 -3.28 4.39 6.10
N ARG A 6 -3.05 3.96 7.35
CA ARG A 6 -2.34 4.78 8.35
C ARG A 6 -0.88 5.01 7.96
N ILE A 7 -0.18 4.00 7.46
CA ILE A 7 1.21 4.11 7.00
C ILE A 7 1.29 5.13 5.84
N SER A 8 0.41 4.98 4.85
CA SER A 8 0.37 5.87 3.69
C SER A 8 0.01 7.31 4.06
N LYS A 9 -0.94 7.49 4.98
CA LYS A 9 -1.34 8.81 5.51
C LYS A 9 -0.24 9.47 6.35
N ALA A 10 0.52 8.69 7.11
CA ALA A 10 1.64 9.21 7.89
C ALA A 10 2.70 9.85 6.99
N LEU A 11 3.01 9.25 5.84
CA LEU A 11 3.89 9.83 4.83
C LEU A 11 3.22 11.02 4.11
N SER A 12 2.00 10.81 3.58
CA SER A 12 1.35 11.80 2.71
C SER A 12 0.94 13.11 3.39
N SER A 13 0.90 13.11 4.73
CA SER A 13 0.64 14.31 5.54
C SER A 13 1.86 15.20 5.79
N GLN A 14 3.09 14.78 5.43
CA GLN A 14 4.33 15.49 5.76
C GLN A 14 4.71 16.66 4.82
N ALA A 15 3.78 17.13 3.99
CA ALA A 15 3.98 18.02 2.82
C ALA A 15 4.28 17.23 1.52
N PRO A 16 4.36 17.89 0.34
CA PRO A 16 4.47 17.19 -0.95
C PRO A 16 5.67 16.24 -1.05
N ALA A 17 5.57 15.26 -1.94
CA ALA A 17 6.65 14.33 -2.25
C ALA A 17 7.96 15.07 -2.57
N GLY A 18 9.06 14.61 -1.96
CA GLY A 18 10.39 15.22 -2.09
C GLY A 18 10.67 16.41 -1.17
N SER A 19 9.69 16.90 -0.40
CA SER A 19 9.92 17.92 0.63
C SER A 19 10.78 17.41 1.79
N PRO A 20 11.39 18.29 2.61
CA PRO A 20 12.18 17.86 3.77
C PRO A 20 11.40 16.99 4.77
N GLY A 21 10.13 17.31 5.03
CA GLY A 21 9.26 16.53 5.92
C GLY A 21 8.97 15.14 5.36
N TRP A 22 8.65 15.07 4.07
CA TRP A 22 8.47 13.81 3.34
C TRP A 22 9.70 12.91 3.39
N ASN A 23 10.87 13.48 3.08
CA ASN A 23 12.13 12.76 3.04
C ASN A 23 12.55 12.26 4.42
N ALA A 24 12.25 13.01 5.48
CA ALA A 24 12.53 12.62 6.86
C ALA A 24 11.67 11.42 7.32
N GLU A 25 10.46 11.28 6.79
CA GLU A 25 9.54 10.19 7.15
C GLU A 25 9.73 8.94 6.27
N MET A 26 10.37 9.09 5.10
CA MET A 26 10.59 8.01 4.12
C MET A 26 11.19 6.72 4.72
N PRO A 27 12.23 6.74 5.57
CA PRO A 27 12.77 5.51 6.15
C PRO A 27 11.77 4.74 7.01
N LYS A 28 10.92 5.46 7.77
CA LYS A 28 9.88 4.83 8.59
C LYS A 28 8.77 4.26 7.71
N PHE A 29 8.37 4.98 6.68
CA PHE A 29 7.41 4.50 5.68
C PHE A 29 7.89 3.18 5.06
N ILE A 30 9.11 3.15 4.52
CA ILE A 30 9.69 1.95 3.89
C ILE A 30 9.72 0.78 4.88
N SER A 31 10.16 1.01 6.11
CA SER A 31 10.25 -0.04 7.13
C SER A 31 8.87 -0.59 7.51
N ALA A 32 7.89 0.30 7.74
CA ALA A 32 6.55 -0.11 8.15
C ALA A 32 5.81 -0.84 7.03
N GLU A 33 5.96 -0.38 5.79
CA GLU A 33 5.35 -1.04 4.63
C GLU A 33 5.96 -2.43 4.41
N LYS A 34 7.29 -2.58 4.48
CA LYS A 34 7.97 -3.89 4.35
C LYS A 34 7.50 -4.88 5.42
N ASP A 35 7.34 -4.44 6.66
CA ASP A 35 6.80 -5.26 7.75
C ASP A 35 5.36 -5.69 7.46
N LEU A 36 4.50 -4.74 7.08
CA LEU A 36 3.10 -5.02 6.75
C LEU A 36 2.97 -6.03 5.61
N LEU A 37 3.71 -5.83 4.51
CA LEU A 37 3.68 -6.72 3.35
C LEU A 37 4.19 -8.13 3.71
N GLY A 38 5.22 -8.22 4.55
CA GLY A 38 5.74 -9.49 5.06
C GLY A 38 4.72 -10.26 5.91
N ARG A 39 3.83 -9.55 6.64
CA ARG A 39 2.74 -10.16 7.40
C ARG A 39 1.52 -10.51 6.56
N ILE A 40 1.23 -9.74 5.51
CA ILE A 40 0.04 -9.95 4.67
C ILE A 40 0.22 -11.16 3.75
N GLN A 41 1.38 -11.32 3.10
CA GLN A 41 1.55 -12.36 2.08
C GLN A 41 1.21 -13.78 2.57
N PRO A 42 1.68 -14.24 3.75
CA PRO A 42 1.32 -15.57 4.26
C PRO A 42 -0.19 -15.74 4.53
N ILE A 43 -0.90 -14.65 4.83
CA ILE A 43 -2.36 -14.68 5.02
C ILE A 43 -3.04 -14.88 3.67
N ILE A 44 -2.59 -14.19 2.61
CA ILE A 44 -3.11 -14.39 1.25
C ILE A 44 -2.84 -15.82 0.79
N ASP A 45 -1.59 -16.29 0.93
CA ASP A 45 -1.17 -17.62 0.48
C ASP A 45 -1.92 -18.77 1.18
N SER A 46 -2.39 -18.55 2.41
CA SER A 46 -3.14 -19.56 3.17
C SER A 46 -4.63 -19.66 2.82
N HIS A 47 -5.15 -18.77 1.97
CA HIS A 47 -6.57 -18.74 1.59
C HIS A 47 -6.77 -18.75 0.06
N PRO A 48 -6.31 -19.81 -0.65
CA PRO A 48 -6.40 -19.87 -2.11
C PRO A 48 -7.84 -19.98 -2.66
N ASP A 49 -8.81 -20.24 -1.78
CA ASP A 49 -10.23 -20.46 -2.07
C ASP A 49 -11.11 -19.20 -1.92
N VAL A 50 -10.53 -18.06 -1.53
CA VAL A 50 -11.26 -16.78 -1.49
C VAL A 50 -11.73 -16.35 -2.89
N ASP A 51 -12.69 -15.43 -2.92
CA ASP A 51 -13.21 -14.87 -4.17
C ASP A 51 -12.07 -14.48 -5.14
N PRO A 52 -12.07 -14.97 -6.39
CA PRO A 52 -10.97 -14.74 -7.32
C PRO A 52 -10.73 -13.28 -7.70
N TYR A 53 -11.74 -12.42 -7.60
CA TYR A 53 -11.57 -10.99 -7.85
C TYR A 53 -10.89 -10.32 -6.64
N PHE A 54 -11.35 -10.61 -5.44
CA PHE A 54 -10.72 -10.17 -4.19
C PHE A 54 -9.25 -10.61 -4.11
N HIS A 55 -8.98 -11.89 -4.36
CA HIS A 55 -7.62 -12.44 -4.31
C HIS A 55 -6.68 -11.73 -5.29
N ARG A 56 -7.08 -11.59 -6.56
CA ARG A 56 -6.23 -10.98 -7.60
C ARG A 56 -5.97 -9.50 -7.36
N THR A 57 -6.97 -8.76 -6.91
CA THR A 57 -6.83 -7.31 -6.67
C THR A 57 -6.02 -7.04 -5.40
N LEU A 58 -6.20 -7.84 -4.35
CA LEU A 58 -5.38 -7.77 -3.15
C LEU A 58 -3.91 -8.14 -3.43
N GLN A 59 -3.66 -9.21 -4.20
CA GLN A 59 -2.30 -9.59 -4.58
C GLN A 59 -1.63 -8.50 -5.42
N ARG A 60 -2.34 -7.92 -6.40
CA ARG A 60 -1.82 -6.79 -7.17
C ARG A 60 -1.43 -5.61 -6.28
N TYR A 61 -2.28 -5.23 -5.32
CA TYR A 61 -1.94 -4.19 -4.35
C TYR A 61 -0.64 -4.53 -3.61
N VAL A 62 -0.53 -5.74 -3.05
CA VAL A 62 0.66 -6.17 -2.32
C VAL A 62 1.92 -6.13 -3.19
N ASP A 63 1.84 -6.60 -4.43
CA ASP A 63 2.96 -6.62 -5.36
C ASP A 63 3.39 -5.21 -5.78
N ASP A 64 2.45 -4.33 -6.10
CA ASP A 64 2.73 -2.94 -6.47
C ASP A 64 3.39 -2.19 -5.30
N ARG A 65 2.91 -2.38 -4.07
CA ARG A 65 3.52 -1.81 -2.86
C ARG A 65 4.91 -2.36 -2.58
N ARG A 66 5.11 -3.67 -2.80
CA ARG A 66 6.41 -4.32 -2.65
C ARG A 66 7.43 -3.77 -3.65
N ASN A 67 7.02 -3.56 -4.90
CA ASN A 67 7.84 -2.97 -5.93
C ASN A 67 8.18 -1.50 -5.61
N LEU A 68 7.20 -0.71 -5.14
CA LEU A 68 7.44 0.67 -4.71
C LEU A 68 8.52 0.76 -3.65
N VAL A 69 8.40 -0.01 -2.55
CA VAL A 69 9.35 0.08 -1.43
C VAL A 69 10.67 -0.66 -1.66
N ALA A 70 10.81 -1.32 -2.81
CA ALA A 70 12.08 -1.88 -3.26
C ALA A 70 12.98 -0.82 -3.90
N ASP A 71 12.40 0.20 -4.56
CA ASP A 71 13.14 1.21 -5.32
C ASP A 71 13.13 2.61 -4.68
N ILE A 72 12.05 2.98 -3.97
CA ILE A 72 11.88 4.34 -3.45
C ILE A 72 12.98 4.74 -2.44
N GLU A 73 13.49 5.96 -2.61
CA GLU A 73 14.50 6.56 -1.73
C GLU A 73 14.05 7.93 -1.18
N ALA A 74 14.80 8.46 -0.23
CA ALA A 74 14.59 9.83 0.24
C ALA A 74 15.02 10.83 -0.85
N GLY A 75 14.09 11.70 -1.27
CA GLY A 75 14.31 12.66 -2.35
C GLY A 75 13.05 12.88 -3.18
N PRO A 76 13.12 13.69 -4.25
CA PRO A 76 12.04 13.83 -5.21
C PRO A 76 11.72 12.47 -5.83
N TRP A 77 10.44 12.12 -5.84
CA TRP A 77 9.94 10.95 -6.54
C TRP A 77 10.23 11.05 -8.03
N GLN A 78 10.69 9.93 -8.60
CA GLN A 78 10.72 9.77 -10.03
C GLN A 78 9.28 9.57 -10.54
N PRO A 79 9.01 9.86 -11.83
CA PRO A 79 7.67 9.64 -12.38
C PRO A 79 7.14 8.22 -12.18
N TYR A 80 8.02 7.21 -12.18
CA TYR A 80 7.63 5.83 -11.97
C TYR A 80 7.25 5.53 -10.50
N ASP A 81 7.81 6.23 -9.51
CA ASP A 81 7.43 6.10 -8.09
C ASP A 81 5.99 6.58 -7.88
N GLN A 82 5.68 7.73 -8.49
CA GLN A 82 4.33 8.29 -8.45
C GLN A 82 3.33 7.37 -9.16
N ASN A 83 3.69 6.87 -10.35
CA ASN A 83 2.82 5.97 -11.11
C ASN A 83 2.52 4.67 -10.34
N ILE A 84 3.53 4.03 -9.77
CA ILE A 84 3.30 2.78 -9.02
C ILE A 84 2.56 3.02 -7.70
N TRP A 85 2.77 4.17 -7.07
CA TRP A 85 1.95 4.59 -5.93
C TRP A 85 0.48 4.72 -6.32
N ASP A 86 0.17 5.49 -7.37
CA ASP A 86 -1.21 5.72 -7.81
C ASP A 86 -1.88 4.43 -8.30
N ASP A 87 -1.16 3.60 -9.05
CA ASP A 87 -1.64 2.29 -9.50
C ASP A 87 -1.94 1.36 -8.32
N SER A 88 -1.09 1.36 -7.28
CA SER A 88 -1.33 0.57 -6.06
C SER A 88 -2.62 1.00 -5.35
N LEU A 89 -2.89 2.31 -5.28
CA LEU A 89 -4.13 2.84 -4.70
C LEU A 89 -5.35 2.48 -5.57
N GLY A 90 -5.20 2.46 -6.90
CA GLY A 90 -6.22 1.94 -7.81
C GLY A 90 -6.52 0.46 -7.59
N ALA A 91 -5.48 -0.37 -7.43
CA ALA A 91 -5.62 -1.80 -7.16
C ALA A 91 -6.31 -2.06 -5.80
N TYR A 92 -6.02 -1.23 -4.80
CA TYR A 92 -6.63 -1.31 -3.46
C TYR A 92 -8.16 -1.17 -3.47
N ASN A 93 -8.73 -0.47 -4.45
CA ASN A 93 -10.18 -0.31 -4.54
C ASN A 93 -10.92 -1.66 -4.70
N GLY A 94 -10.29 -2.66 -5.33
CA GLY A 94 -10.85 -4.00 -5.48
C GLY A 94 -11.21 -4.67 -4.14
N PRO A 95 -10.21 -4.95 -3.27
CA PRO A 95 -10.51 -5.54 -1.96
C PRO A 95 -11.34 -4.63 -1.07
N LEU A 96 -11.20 -3.30 -1.18
CA LEU A 96 -11.99 -2.35 -0.39
C LEU A 96 -13.50 -2.48 -0.68
N VAL A 97 -13.89 -2.48 -1.96
CA VAL A 97 -15.30 -2.62 -2.36
C VAL A 97 -15.85 -3.98 -1.93
N THR A 98 -15.11 -5.07 -2.13
CA THR A 98 -15.54 -6.39 -1.65
C THR A 98 -15.76 -6.40 -0.14
N CYS A 99 -14.85 -5.82 0.65
CA CYS A 99 -15.03 -5.72 2.10
C CYS A 99 -16.27 -4.89 2.48
N TRP A 100 -16.51 -3.77 1.80
CA TRP A 100 -17.68 -2.94 2.04
C TRP A 100 -19.00 -3.65 1.74
N ASP A 101 -19.06 -4.41 0.65
CA ASP A 101 -20.24 -5.21 0.28
C ASP A 101 -20.53 -6.30 1.33
N LEU A 102 -19.49 -6.77 2.03
CA LEU A 102 -19.59 -7.70 3.16
C LEU A 102 -19.83 -7.00 4.51
N GLY A 103 -19.99 -5.67 4.53
CA GLY A 103 -20.21 -4.87 5.74
C GLY A 103 -18.95 -4.59 6.57
N VAL A 104 -17.77 -5.00 6.10
CA VAL A 104 -16.48 -4.72 6.74
C VAL A 104 -15.99 -3.35 6.31
N LYS A 105 -15.94 -2.40 7.24
CA LYS A 105 -15.54 -1.01 6.97
C LYS A 105 -14.44 -0.56 7.91
N TRP A 106 -13.55 0.29 7.42
CA TRP A 106 -12.56 1.00 8.21
C TRP A 106 -12.48 2.44 7.74
N ALA A 107 -12.08 3.34 8.64
CA ALA A 107 -11.91 4.75 8.32
C ALA A 107 -10.65 4.95 7.45
N GLN A 108 -10.77 5.78 6.41
CA GLN A 108 -9.64 6.36 5.66
C GLN A 108 -9.04 7.57 6.42
#